data_AF-A0A955WSC8-F1
#
_entry.id   AF-A0A955WSC8-F1
#
_cell.length_a   1.000
_cell.length_b   1.000
_cell.length_c   1.000
_cell.angle_alpha   90.00
_cell.angle_beta   90.00
_cell.angle_gamma   90.00
#
_symmetry.space_group_name_H-M   'P 1'
#
loop_
_entity.id
_entity.type
_entity.pdbx_description
1 polymer ?
#
loop_
_entity_poly.entity_id
_entity_poly.type
_entity_poly.pdbx_seq_one_letter_code
_entity_poly.pdbx_strand_id
1 'polypeptide(L)'
;DLKPSNVMIGDFGEVVLLDWGLCKIVGGETRSTRSVTDRWRTVHGQIIGTPAYMAPEQAMGLIDQVDERTDVYGLGAILYHLLTLRPPFSGKSNREIVHRVLRETVEPMRERAPEQDIPPALEAIGMRCLARRPEDRYPNARSLADAISAWLDTGAGGGDGPATDHEPLMFEAIAALAKHQSLQEDVAIERHTLQEAREAASRGLGNPDWDAERKLDLARAQMADTLARAVHSLTQAAALAPDAEEPRRMLCDVLMARHDLSLLRRDLPKVDYYRRLIAQHGDDRHERLVAGEGGVHVELHPVGEVVLYPLVEEAGRLIPGEPRALGRAPVSLTRLKAGPYLLQAHAEGYEVLSAAVAVDPGRDTRLRLRLLPEGTVGQGWVHIPAGTFVFGDPEDRSVPAGEQALSDFLIGRYPVTVAEYGMWLDTLSP
;
A
#
# COMPACT_ATOMS: atom_id res chain seq x y z
N ASP A 1 -4.57 19.14 -19.98
CA ASP A 1 -3.28 19.85 -19.76
C ASP A 1 -2.20 18.81 -19.48
N LEU A 2 -1.94 17.95 -20.46
CA LEU A 2 -0.97 16.88 -20.30
C LEU A 2 0.43 17.45 -20.48
N LYS A 3 1.24 17.36 -19.41
CA LYS A 3 2.62 17.83 -19.35
C LYS A 3 3.36 17.08 -18.23
N PRO A 4 4.70 16.99 -18.26
CA PRO A 4 5.45 16.25 -17.26
C PRO A 4 5.18 16.66 -15.80
N SER A 5 4.94 17.96 -15.53
CA SER A 5 4.64 18.41 -14.15
C SER A 5 3.29 17.93 -13.62
N ASN A 6 2.41 17.42 -14.49
CA ASN A 6 1.11 16.84 -14.13
C ASN A 6 1.16 15.30 -14.12
N VAL A 7 2.35 14.72 -14.25
CA VAL A 7 2.59 13.28 -14.13
C VAL A 7 3.39 13.06 -12.84
N MET A 8 2.83 12.31 -11.90
CA MET A 8 3.50 11.90 -10.68
C MET A 8 3.96 10.46 -10.81
N ILE A 9 5.20 10.20 -10.41
CA ILE A 9 5.72 8.85 -10.28
C ILE A 9 5.67 8.51 -8.80
N GLY A 10 4.95 7.44 -8.45
CA GLY A 10 4.86 6.98 -7.07
C GLY A 10 6.03 6.07 -6.68
N ASP A 11 5.98 5.54 -5.47
CA ASP A 11 7.12 4.86 -4.83
C ASP A 11 7.52 3.54 -5.54
N PHE A 12 6.69 3.00 -6.43
CA PHE A 12 6.89 1.74 -7.14
C PHE A 12 6.88 1.89 -8.67
N GLY A 13 7.05 3.11 -9.16
CA GLY A 13 7.02 3.39 -10.60
C GLY A 13 5.62 3.53 -11.20
N GLU A 14 4.58 3.54 -10.36
CA GLU A 14 3.22 3.88 -10.79
C GLU A 14 3.18 5.31 -11.35
N VAL A 15 2.48 5.50 -12.45
CA VAL A 15 2.36 6.78 -13.13
C VAL A 15 0.94 7.31 -12.94
N VAL A 16 0.82 8.40 -12.18
CA VAL A 16 -0.47 9.01 -11.83
C VAL A 16 -0.61 10.37 -12.50
N LEU A 17 -1.73 10.60 -13.18
CA LEU A 17 -2.07 11.91 -13.73
C LEU A 17 -2.71 12.81 -12.68
N LEU A 18 -2.22 14.04 -12.59
CA LEU A 18 -2.67 15.09 -11.70
C LEU A 18 -3.30 16.26 -12.48
N ASP A 19 -4.00 17.13 -11.75
CA ASP A 19 -4.61 18.38 -12.26
C ASP A 19 -5.64 18.21 -13.40
N TRP A 20 -6.87 17.91 -12.99
CA TRP A 20 -8.04 17.84 -13.87
C TRP A 20 -8.69 19.21 -14.12
N GLY A 21 -8.03 20.32 -13.76
CA GLY A 21 -8.61 21.68 -13.78
C GLY A 21 -8.97 22.22 -15.18
N LEU A 22 -8.67 21.47 -16.25
CA LEU A 22 -8.97 21.79 -17.65
C LEU A 22 -9.73 20.66 -18.37
N CYS A 23 -10.41 19.78 -17.64
CA CYS A 23 -11.22 18.71 -18.25
C CYS A 23 -12.49 19.24 -18.94
N LYS A 24 -12.91 18.54 -20.01
CA LYS A 24 -14.16 18.80 -20.76
C LYS A 24 -15.10 17.61 -20.54
N ILE A 25 -16.37 17.88 -20.24
CA ILE A 25 -17.41 16.85 -20.13
C ILE A 25 -17.93 16.56 -21.54
N VAL A 26 -17.85 15.30 -21.97
CA VAL A 26 -18.37 14.85 -23.27
C VAL A 26 -19.85 14.52 -23.13
N GLY A 27 -20.70 15.09 -24.00
CA GLY A 27 -22.13 14.72 -24.09
C GLY A 27 -23.11 15.42 -23.12
N GLY A 28 -22.66 16.39 -22.31
CA GLY A 28 -23.53 17.22 -21.46
C GLY A 28 -23.57 18.69 -21.90
N GLU A 29 -24.63 19.43 -21.55
CA GLU A 29 -24.65 20.89 -21.72
C GLU A 29 -23.47 21.51 -20.98
N THR A 30 -22.63 22.23 -21.71
CA THR A 30 -21.33 22.76 -21.28
C THR A 30 -21.46 23.68 -20.05
N ARG A 31 -21.35 23.11 -18.85
CA ARG A 31 -20.97 23.83 -17.63
C ARG A 31 -19.65 23.28 -17.12
N SER A 32 -18.56 23.65 -17.80
CA SER A 32 -17.23 23.58 -17.20
C SER A 32 -17.25 24.39 -15.90
N THR A 33 -16.76 23.81 -14.79
CA THR A 33 -16.79 24.42 -13.45
C THR A 33 -15.85 25.62 -13.29
N ARG A 34 -15.18 26.06 -14.36
CA ARG A 34 -14.59 27.39 -14.56
C ARG A 34 -14.42 27.54 -16.06
N SER A 35 -15.36 28.22 -16.71
CA SER A 35 -15.28 28.80 -18.05
C SER A 35 -13.91 28.58 -18.73
N VAL A 36 -13.81 27.55 -19.58
CA VAL A 36 -12.70 27.34 -20.52
C VAL A 36 -12.48 28.63 -21.33
N THR A 37 -13.53 29.45 -21.50
CA THR A 37 -13.41 30.78 -22.07
C THR A 37 -12.64 31.80 -21.21
N ASP A 38 -12.72 31.80 -19.87
CA ASP A 38 -12.06 32.82 -19.02
C ASP A 38 -10.59 32.55 -18.73
N ARG A 39 -10.18 31.27 -18.69
CA ARG A 39 -8.75 30.90 -18.56
C ARG A 39 -7.96 31.05 -19.87
N TRP A 40 -8.65 31.00 -21.02
CA TRP A 40 -8.05 31.14 -22.34
C TRP A 40 -8.23 32.56 -22.95
N ARG A 41 -9.12 33.40 -22.38
CA ARG A 41 -9.39 34.79 -22.87
C ARG A 41 -8.96 35.92 -21.95
N THR A 42 -8.28 35.70 -20.83
CA THR A 42 -7.87 36.82 -19.96
C THR A 42 -6.63 37.54 -20.49
N VAL A 43 -6.91 38.66 -21.17
CA VAL A 43 -6.08 39.85 -21.40
C VAL A 43 -4.85 39.68 -22.30
N HIS A 44 -4.89 40.35 -23.46
CA HIS A 44 -3.77 40.68 -24.35
C HIS A 44 -2.37 40.28 -23.84
N GLY A 45 -1.92 39.07 -24.22
CA GLY A 45 -0.49 38.75 -24.30
C GLY A 45 0.09 37.78 -23.27
N GLN A 46 -0.66 37.23 -22.32
CA GLN A 46 -0.15 36.18 -21.43
C GLN A 46 -0.86 34.84 -21.66
N ILE A 47 -0.18 33.94 -22.38
CA ILE A 47 -0.57 32.53 -22.51
C ILE A 47 -0.32 31.86 -21.15
N ILE A 48 -1.38 31.48 -20.44
CA ILE A 48 -1.31 30.70 -19.19
C ILE A 48 -1.29 29.21 -19.57
N GLY A 49 -0.17 28.55 -19.30
CA GLY A 49 0.13 27.16 -19.64
C GLY A 49 1.59 27.00 -20.07
N THR A 50 2.06 25.76 -20.23
CA THR A 50 3.37 25.48 -20.83
C THR A 50 3.14 25.13 -22.31
N PRO A 51 3.18 26.10 -23.25
CA PRO A 51 2.80 25.89 -24.65
C PRO A 51 3.62 24.83 -25.39
N ALA A 52 4.74 24.40 -24.79
CA ALA A 52 5.63 23.39 -25.33
C ALA A 52 5.00 21.99 -25.51
N TYR A 53 3.85 21.72 -24.87
CA TYR A 53 3.12 20.43 -24.97
C TYR A 53 1.73 20.58 -25.60
N MET A 54 1.32 21.80 -26.00
CA MET A 54 -0.01 22.04 -26.55
C MET A 54 -0.13 21.53 -27.97
N ALA A 55 -1.29 20.92 -28.27
CA ALA A 55 -1.65 20.58 -29.65
C ALA A 55 -1.93 21.85 -30.49
N PRO A 56 -1.77 21.80 -31.82
CA PRO A 56 -2.06 22.93 -32.70
C PRO A 56 -3.46 23.53 -32.52
N GLU A 57 -4.49 22.70 -32.39
CA GLU A 57 -5.87 23.14 -32.17
C GLU A 57 -6.07 23.88 -30.82
N GLN A 58 -5.34 23.46 -29.79
CA GLN A 58 -5.29 24.18 -28.51
C GLN A 58 -4.56 25.51 -28.66
N ALA A 59 -3.40 25.52 -29.32
CA ALA A 59 -2.63 26.74 -29.56
C ALA A 59 -3.39 27.79 -30.41
N MET A 60 -4.32 27.35 -31.27
CA MET A 60 -5.23 28.21 -32.02
C MET A 60 -6.48 28.64 -31.23
N GLY A 61 -6.74 28.07 -30.06
CA GLY A 61 -7.94 28.33 -29.26
C GLY A 61 -9.23 27.74 -29.87
N LEU A 62 -9.12 26.70 -30.70
CA LEU A 62 -10.24 26.06 -31.39
C LEU A 62 -10.94 25.05 -30.47
N ILE A 63 -11.66 25.54 -29.46
CA ILE A 63 -12.31 24.74 -28.40
C ILE A 63 -13.24 23.65 -28.97
N ASP A 64 -13.89 23.92 -30.10
CA ASP A 64 -14.81 22.99 -30.77
C ASP A 64 -14.09 21.82 -31.45
N GLN A 65 -12.79 21.97 -31.73
CA GLN A 65 -11.94 20.93 -32.35
C GLN A 65 -11.13 20.14 -31.31
N VAL A 66 -11.23 20.50 -30.03
CA VAL A 66 -10.58 19.76 -28.94
C VAL A 66 -11.40 18.51 -28.61
N ASP A 67 -10.80 17.35 -28.88
CA ASP A 67 -11.31 16.00 -28.64
C ASP A 67 -10.22 15.10 -28.01
N GLU A 68 -10.46 13.79 -27.90
CA GLU A 68 -9.51 12.82 -27.33
C GLU A 68 -8.15 12.77 -28.05
N ARG A 69 -8.08 13.19 -29.32
CA ARG A 69 -6.85 13.19 -30.12
C ARG A 69 -5.96 14.37 -29.76
N THR A 70 -6.51 15.41 -29.14
CA THR A 70 -5.73 16.47 -28.49
C THR A 70 -4.92 15.92 -27.32
N ASP A 71 -5.50 15.02 -26.52
CA ASP A 71 -4.77 14.37 -25.43
C ASP A 71 -3.70 13.40 -25.95
N VAL A 72 -3.97 12.69 -27.05
CA VAL A 72 -2.96 11.86 -27.76
C VAL A 72 -1.73 12.68 -28.16
N TYR A 73 -1.92 13.91 -28.66
CA TYR A 73 -0.79 14.80 -28.97
C TYR A 73 0.01 15.15 -27.70
N GLY A 74 -0.68 15.48 -26.61
CA GLY A 74 -0.04 15.78 -25.32
C GLY A 74 0.79 14.61 -24.78
N LEU A 75 0.27 13.38 -24.87
CA LEU A 75 1.02 12.16 -24.54
C LEU A 75 2.25 11.98 -25.44
N GLY A 76 2.11 12.21 -26.76
CA GLY A 76 3.22 12.21 -27.70
C GLY A 76 4.30 13.24 -27.37
N ALA A 77 3.91 14.44 -26.94
CA ALA A 77 4.84 15.49 -26.53
C ALA A 77 5.59 15.15 -25.24
N ILE A 78 4.94 14.44 -24.30
CA ILE A 78 5.60 13.89 -23.11
C ILE A 78 6.60 12.81 -23.52
N LEU A 79 6.21 11.85 -24.37
CA LEU A 79 7.11 10.79 -24.86
C LEU A 79 8.33 11.37 -25.59
N TYR A 80 8.13 12.37 -26.45
CA TYR A 80 9.21 13.11 -27.09
C TYR A 80 10.17 13.72 -26.08
N HIS A 81 9.64 14.34 -25.02
CA HIS A 81 10.46 14.88 -23.95
C HIS A 81 11.27 13.80 -23.24
N LEU A 82 10.64 12.69 -22.88
CA LEU A 82 11.33 11.60 -22.19
C LEU A 82 12.51 11.06 -23.01
N LEU A 83 12.34 10.93 -24.32
CA LEU A 83 13.36 10.36 -25.22
C LEU A 83 14.47 11.35 -25.60
N THR A 84 14.15 12.64 -25.70
CA THR A 84 15.11 13.67 -26.14
C THR A 84 15.61 14.59 -25.03
N LEU A 85 15.09 14.42 -23.81
CA LEU A 85 15.26 15.30 -22.65
C LEU A 85 14.89 16.77 -22.91
N ARG A 86 14.10 17.03 -23.97
CA ARG A 86 13.69 18.37 -24.43
C ARG A 86 12.27 18.33 -24.97
N PRO A 87 11.45 19.37 -24.79
CA PRO A 87 10.13 19.39 -25.41
C PRO A 87 10.20 19.47 -26.96
N PRO A 88 9.13 19.10 -27.67
CA PRO A 88 9.05 19.19 -29.14
C PRO A 88 9.36 20.58 -29.68
N PHE A 89 8.86 21.61 -28.99
CA PHE A 89 9.12 23.01 -29.33
C PHE A 89 9.64 23.77 -28.11
N SER A 90 10.64 24.61 -28.34
CA SER A 90 11.26 25.49 -27.34
C SER A 90 11.44 26.89 -27.94
N GLY A 91 11.34 27.92 -27.10
CA GLY A 91 11.51 29.31 -27.53
C GLY A 91 11.76 30.24 -26.36
N LYS A 92 12.16 31.48 -26.64
CA LYS A 92 12.45 32.50 -25.62
C LYS A 92 11.18 33.12 -25.02
N SER A 93 10.02 32.87 -25.62
CA SER A 93 8.72 33.34 -25.13
C SER A 93 7.58 32.38 -25.48
N ASN A 94 6.49 32.40 -24.71
CA ASN A 94 5.30 31.59 -24.99
C ASN A 94 4.72 31.86 -26.40
N ARG A 95 4.77 33.13 -26.85
CA ARG A 95 4.31 33.51 -28.19
C ARG A 95 5.16 32.90 -29.29
N GLU A 96 6.47 32.82 -29.08
CA GLU A 96 7.39 32.14 -30.00
C GLU A 96 7.09 30.65 -30.06
N ILE A 97 6.89 29.99 -28.91
CA ILE A 97 6.57 28.56 -28.86
C ILE A 97 5.26 28.27 -29.60
N VAL A 98 4.20 29.06 -29.36
CA VAL A 98 2.94 28.94 -30.10
C VAL A 98 3.15 29.14 -31.59
N HIS A 99 3.93 30.13 -32.00
CA HIS A 99 4.24 30.34 -33.41
C HIS A 99 4.87 29.10 -34.06
N ARG A 100 5.82 28.46 -33.37
CA ARG A 100 6.47 27.24 -33.83
C ARG A 100 5.50 26.06 -33.91
N VAL A 101 4.69 25.83 -32.88
CA VAL A 101 3.63 24.80 -32.88
C VAL A 101 2.71 24.97 -34.10
N LEU A 102 2.38 26.21 -34.47
CA LEU A 102 1.46 26.52 -35.58
C LEU A 102 2.11 26.53 -36.96
N ARG A 103 3.45 26.60 -37.10
CA ARG A 103 4.11 26.78 -38.40
C ARG A 103 5.24 25.81 -38.73
N GLU A 104 5.91 25.28 -37.71
CA GLU A 104 7.03 24.37 -37.87
C GLU A 104 6.56 22.91 -37.82
N THR A 105 7.41 22.03 -38.34
CA THR A 105 7.32 20.57 -38.17
C THR A 105 8.15 20.16 -36.97
N VAL A 106 7.69 19.16 -36.23
CA VAL A 106 8.48 18.57 -35.15
C VAL A 106 9.72 17.92 -35.74
N GLU A 107 10.89 18.23 -35.19
CA GLU A 107 12.17 17.61 -35.53
C GLU A 107 12.14 16.12 -35.13
N PRO A 108 12.58 15.17 -35.96
CA PRO A 108 12.66 13.76 -35.56
C PRO A 108 13.49 13.58 -34.28
N MET A 109 13.07 12.68 -33.38
CA MET A 109 13.68 12.52 -32.05
C MET A 109 15.16 12.10 -32.15
N ARG A 110 15.49 11.23 -33.10
CA ARG A 110 16.86 10.77 -33.38
C ARG A 110 17.75 11.85 -33.98
N GLU A 111 17.17 12.83 -34.67
CA GLU A 111 17.90 14.01 -35.15
C GLU A 111 18.08 15.04 -34.03
N ARG A 112 17.06 15.18 -33.17
CA ARG A 112 17.06 16.09 -32.02
C ARG A 112 18.09 15.71 -30.96
N ALA A 113 18.23 14.42 -30.70
CA ALA A 113 19.05 13.84 -29.65
C ALA A 113 19.84 12.63 -30.19
N PRO A 114 20.79 12.85 -31.11
CA PRO A 114 21.58 11.78 -31.73
C PRO A 114 22.47 11.03 -30.73
N GLU A 115 22.71 11.60 -29.55
CA GLU A 115 23.43 10.98 -28.45
C GLU A 115 22.60 9.95 -27.65
N GLN A 116 21.27 9.95 -27.83
CA GLN A 116 20.36 9.03 -27.16
C GLN A 116 20.12 7.80 -28.05
N ASP A 117 20.11 6.60 -27.45
CA ASP A 117 19.78 5.37 -28.18
C ASP A 117 18.26 5.23 -28.31
N ILE A 118 17.65 6.03 -29.19
CA ILE A 118 16.20 6.08 -29.38
C ILE A 118 15.77 5.01 -30.40
N PRO A 119 14.97 4.00 -30.00
CA PRO A 119 14.52 2.95 -30.89
C PRO A 119 13.65 3.51 -32.04
N PRO A 120 13.92 3.16 -33.32
CA PRO A 120 13.15 3.69 -34.46
C PRO A 120 11.65 3.41 -34.40
N ALA A 121 11.26 2.24 -33.86
CA ALA A 121 9.85 1.90 -33.69
C ALA A 121 9.15 2.80 -32.67
N LEU A 122 9.82 3.14 -31.56
CA LEU A 122 9.28 4.02 -30.54
C LEU A 122 9.21 5.48 -31.02
N GLU A 123 10.21 5.94 -31.78
CA GLU A 123 10.16 7.23 -32.47
C GLU A 123 8.95 7.31 -33.41
N ALA A 124 8.71 6.28 -34.22
CA ALA A 124 7.57 6.26 -35.14
C ALA A 124 6.22 6.41 -34.41
N ILE A 125 6.05 5.74 -33.25
CA ILE A 125 4.86 5.88 -32.41
C ILE A 125 4.72 7.33 -31.89
N GLY A 126 5.80 7.90 -31.35
CA GLY A 126 5.79 9.26 -30.81
C GLY A 126 5.55 10.33 -31.88
N MET A 127 6.20 10.23 -33.03
CA MET A 127 6.05 11.18 -34.15
C MET A 127 4.64 11.12 -34.75
N ARG A 128 3.99 9.95 -34.78
CA ARG A 128 2.58 9.84 -35.18
C ARG A 128 1.63 10.58 -34.23
N CYS A 129 1.89 10.54 -32.93
CA CYS A 129 1.10 11.31 -31.96
C CYS A 129 1.22 12.83 -32.19
N LEU A 130 2.39 13.28 -32.65
CA LEU A 130 2.71 14.68 -32.88
C LEU A 130 2.30 15.20 -34.28
N ALA A 131 1.53 14.42 -35.04
CA ALA A 131 1.02 14.87 -36.32
C ALA A 131 0.14 16.13 -36.17
N ARG A 132 0.29 17.08 -37.09
CA ARG A 132 -0.41 18.38 -37.01
C ARG A 132 -1.93 18.20 -37.08
N ARG A 133 -2.41 17.38 -37.99
CA ARG A 133 -3.84 17.12 -38.19
C ARG A 133 -4.30 16.03 -37.21
N PRO A 134 -5.37 16.24 -36.42
CA PRO A 134 -5.86 15.23 -35.48
C PRO A 134 -6.15 13.86 -36.11
N GLU A 135 -6.64 13.83 -37.36
CA GLU A 135 -6.93 12.62 -38.12
C GLU A 135 -5.72 11.75 -38.48
N ASP A 136 -4.51 12.31 -38.46
CA ASP A 136 -3.27 11.57 -38.73
C ASP A 136 -2.70 10.90 -37.45
N ARG A 137 -3.28 11.21 -36.28
CA ARG A 137 -2.88 10.68 -34.96
C ARG A 137 -3.54 9.33 -34.68
N TYR A 138 -3.21 8.73 -33.54
CA TYR A 138 -4.02 7.62 -33.01
C TYR A 138 -5.44 8.12 -32.70
N PRO A 139 -6.48 7.32 -32.99
CA PRO A 139 -7.86 7.76 -32.83
C PRO A 139 -8.24 8.04 -31.37
N ASN A 140 -7.57 7.39 -30.41
CA ASN A 140 -7.76 7.58 -28.98
C ASN A 140 -6.53 7.08 -28.19
N ALA A 141 -6.51 7.35 -26.88
CA ALA A 141 -5.43 6.93 -25.99
C ALA A 141 -5.27 5.41 -25.85
N ARG A 142 -6.36 4.64 -26.00
CA ARG A 142 -6.30 3.16 -25.96
C ARG A 142 -5.49 2.62 -27.13
N SER A 143 -5.74 3.10 -28.35
CA SER A 143 -4.96 2.70 -29.52
C SER A 143 -3.47 3.08 -29.43
N LEU A 144 -3.14 4.18 -28.75
CA LEU A 144 -1.75 4.52 -28.43
C LEU A 144 -1.16 3.54 -27.41
N ALA A 145 -1.87 3.25 -26.33
CA ALA A 145 -1.43 2.30 -25.31
C ALA A 145 -1.18 0.91 -25.93
N ASP A 146 -2.10 0.42 -26.76
CA ASP A 146 -1.95 -0.87 -27.45
C ASP A 146 -0.69 -0.90 -28.34
N ALA A 147 -0.37 0.21 -29.02
CA ALA A 147 0.85 0.30 -29.84
C ALA A 147 2.14 0.31 -29.00
N ILE A 148 2.14 0.97 -27.84
CA ILE A 148 3.26 0.96 -26.89
C ILE A 148 3.42 -0.43 -26.27
N SER A 149 2.34 -1.07 -25.84
CA SER A 149 2.35 -2.43 -25.30
C SER A 149 2.89 -3.42 -26.33
N ALA A 150 2.39 -3.39 -27.57
CA ALA A 150 2.91 -4.25 -28.62
C ALA A 150 4.42 -4.04 -28.86
N TRP A 151 4.89 -2.79 -28.81
CA TRP A 151 6.33 -2.51 -28.90
C TRP A 151 7.12 -3.10 -27.73
N LEU A 152 6.62 -2.96 -26.49
CA LEU A 152 7.22 -3.55 -25.29
C LEU A 152 7.25 -5.09 -25.38
N ASP A 153 6.16 -5.71 -25.84
CA ASP A 153 6.00 -7.17 -25.95
C ASP A 153 6.92 -7.79 -27.01
N THR A 154 7.21 -7.07 -28.10
CA THR A 154 8.17 -7.54 -29.12
C THR A 154 9.63 -7.53 -28.66
N GLY A 155 9.89 -7.02 -27.45
CA GLY A 155 11.13 -7.23 -26.72
C GLY A 155 12.24 -6.24 -27.07
N ALA A 156 12.60 -5.44 -26.06
CA ALA A 156 13.99 -5.11 -25.74
C ALA A 156 14.81 -6.37 -25.32
N GLY A 157 14.57 -7.51 -25.95
CA GLY A 157 15.05 -8.84 -25.58
C GLY A 157 14.05 -9.90 -26.02
N GLY A 158 14.41 -10.70 -27.03
CA GLY A 158 13.54 -11.74 -27.60
C GLY A 158 13.16 -12.81 -26.59
N GLY A 159 11.87 -13.14 -26.57
CA GLY A 159 11.29 -14.24 -25.82
C GLY A 159 9.91 -14.54 -26.38
N ASP A 160 9.87 -15.33 -27.45
CA ASP A 160 8.65 -15.89 -28.02
C ASP A 160 8.13 -16.97 -27.04
N GLY A 161 7.25 -16.56 -26.13
CA GLY A 161 6.58 -17.41 -25.16
C GLY A 161 5.12 -17.00 -25.01
N PRO A 162 4.17 -17.94 -24.85
CA PRO A 162 2.75 -17.62 -24.84
C PRO A 162 2.38 -16.75 -23.64
N ALA A 163 1.70 -15.64 -23.92
CA ALA A 163 1.26 -14.56 -23.02
C ALA A 163 0.22 -14.96 -21.95
N THR A 164 0.35 -16.13 -21.34
CA THR A 164 -0.56 -16.67 -20.32
C THR A 164 0.14 -17.18 -19.08
N ASP A 165 1.48 -17.19 -19.06
CA ASP A 165 2.23 -17.68 -17.92
C ASP A 165 2.69 -16.52 -17.02
N HIS A 166 2.17 -16.48 -15.79
CA HIS A 166 2.53 -15.49 -14.79
C HIS A 166 3.70 -15.96 -13.90
N GLU A 167 4.13 -17.22 -14.02
CA GLU A 167 5.22 -17.79 -13.22
C GLU A 167 6.56 -17.03 -13.36
N PRO A 168 6.98 -16.55 -14.55
CA PRO A 168 8.21 -15.76 -14.68
C PRO A 168 8.17 -14.45 -13.88
N LEU A 169 7.02 -13.78 -13.88
CA LEU A 169 6.80 -12.54 -13.12
C LEU A 169 6.78 -12.81 -11.62
N MET A 170 6.23 -13.95 -11.20
CA MET A 170 6.28 -14.38 -9.80
C MET A 170 7.73 -14.66 -9.36
N PHE A 171 8.52 -15.33 -10.19
CA PHE A 171 9.93 -15.58 -9.92
C PHE A 171 10.72 -14.26 -9.80
N GLU A 172 10.50 -13.32 -10.72
CA GLU A 172 11.11 -11.98 -10.66
C GLU A 172 10.70 -11.23 -9.39
N ALA A 173 9.41 -11.25 -9.03
CA ALA A 173 8.90 -10.63 -7.81
C ALA A 173 9.56 -11.21 -6.56
N ILE A 174 9.61 -12.53 -6.43
CA ILE A 174 10.21 -13.21 -5.28
C ILE A 174 11.71 -12.89 -5.18
N ALA A 175 12.43 -12.93 -6.30
CA ALA A 175 13.85 -12.58 -6.34
C ALA A 175 14.09 -11.11 -5.94
N ALA A 176 13.25 -10.20 -6.44
CA ALA A 176 13.33 -8.78 -6.11
C ALA A 176 13.00 -8.51 -4.63
N LEU A 177 12.02 -9.20 -4.04
CA LEU A 177 11.71 -9.12 -2.61
C LEU A 177 12.84 -9.68 -1.73
N ALA A 178 13.41 -10.83 -2.10
CA ALA A 178 14.57 -11.39 -1.39
C ALA A 178 15.77 -10.42 -1.43
N LYS A 179 16.01 -9.79 -2.58
CA LYS A 179 17.05 -8.77 -2.70
C LYS A 179 16.73 -7.51 -1.91
N HIS A 180 15.47 -7.08 -1.87
CA HIS A 180 15.02 -5.97 -1.04
C HIS A 180 15.30 -6.22 0.44
N GLN A 181 14.99 -7.42 0.94
CA GLN A 181 15.24 -7.80 2.32
C GLN A 181 16.74 -7.77 2.67
N SER A 182 17.59 -8.33 1.81
CA SER A 182 19.06 -8.23 1.98
C SER A 182 19.54 -6.77 2.01
N LEU A 183 19.01 -5.90 1.15
CA LEU A 183 19.37 -4.48 1.14
C LEU A 183 18.83 -3.72 2.35
N GLN A 184 17.73 -4.16 2.97
CA GLN A 184 17.25 -3.57 4.23
C GLN A 184 18.27 -3.75 5.36
N GLU A 185 18.91 -4.92 5.43
CA GLU A 185 19.97 -5.20 6.38
C GLU A 185 21.20 -4.32 6.11
N ASP A 186 21.62 -4.21 4.85
CA ASP A 186 22.71 -3.32 4.43
C ASP A 186 22.43 -1.84 4.80
N VAL A 187 21.21 -1.36 4.55
CA VAL A 187 20.79 0.00 4.92
C VAL A 187 20.78 0.20 6.44
N ALA A 188 20.45 -0.81 7.22
CA ALA A 188 20.51 -0.74 8.68
C ALA A 188 21.96 -0.63 9.17
N ILE A 189 22.87 -1.43 8.59
CA ILE A 189 24.31 -1.41 8.89
C ILE A 189 24.91 -0.03 8.55
N GLU A 190 24.74 0.43 7.31
CA GLU A 190 25.33 1.71 6.86
C GLU A 190 24.75 2.90 7.63
N ARG A 191 23.48 2.84 8.06
CA ARG A 191 22.89 3.85 8.92
C ARG A 191 23.55 3.88 10.30
N HIS A 192 23.81 2.72 10.89
CA HIS A 192 24.49 2.63 12.17
C HIS A 192 25.92 3.18 12.06
N THR A 193 26.67 2.78 11.03
CA THR A 193 28.03 3.28 10.76
C THR A 193 28.04 4.80 10.62
N LEU A 194 27.10 5.37 9.86
CA LEU A 194 26.98 6.82 9.72
C LEU A 194 26.64 7.51 11.05
N GLN A 195 25.79 6.89 11.88
CA GLN A 195 25.45 7.43 13.20
C GLN A 195 26.68 7.46 14.12
N GLU A 196 27.46 6.38 14.18
CA GLU A 196 28.71 6.32 14.96
C GLU A 196 29.72 7.37 14.49
N ALA A 197 29.89 7.53 13.17
CA ALA A 197 30.76 8.54 12.60
C ALA A 197 30.31 9.97 12.96
N ARG A 198 29.01 10.25 12.94
CA ARG A 198 28.43 11.55 13.35
C ARG A 198 28.64 11.82 14.83
N GLU A 199 28.48 10.81 15.69
CA GLU A 199 28.74 10.94 17.12
C GLU A 199 30.22 11.20 17.41
N ALA A 200 31.14 10.51 16.73
CA ALA A 200 32.58 10.75 16.85
C ALA A 200 32.95 12.18 16.41
N ALA A 201 32.43 12.62 15.26
CA ALA A 201 32.62 13.99 14.77
C ALA A 201 32.07 15.04 15.77
N SER A 202 30.92 14.80 16.40
CA SER A 202 30.37 15.71 17.42
C SER A 202 31.24 15.82 18.69
N ARG A 203 32.05 14.80 18.98
CA ARG A 203 33.03 14.78 20.08
C ARG A 203 34.38 15.39 19.69
N GLY A 204 34.48 15.95 18.48
CA GLY A 204 35.73 16.50 17.94
C GLY A 204 36.74 15.44 17.47
N LEU A 205 36.29 14.18 17.32
CA LEU A 205 37.08 13.04 16.87
C LEU A 205 36.72 12.70 15.42
N GLY A 206 37.05 13.58 14.47
CA GLY A 206 36.94 13.29 13.02
C GLY A 206 36.14 14.29 12.19
N ASN A 207 36.13 14.06 10.87
CA ASN A 207 35.39 14.85 9.87
C ASN A 207 34.04 14.17 9.51
N PRO A 208 33.08 14.89 8.91
CA PRO A 208 31.87 14.28 8.34
C PRO A 208 32.21 13.18 7.35
N ASP A 209 31.67 11.98 7.54
CA ASP A 209 31.94 10.83 6.69
C ASP A 209 31.02 10.82 5.46
N TRP A 210 31.43 11.61 4.45
CA TRP A 210 30.74 11.69 3.17
C TRP A 210 30.70 10.36 2.42
N ASP A 211 31.64 9.44 2.67
CA ASP A 211 31.64 8.12 2.03
C ASP A 211 30.58 7.20 2.64
N ALA A 212 30.41 7.22 3.97
CA ALA A 212 29.30 6.53 4.63
C ALA A 212 27.94 7.08 4.19
N GLU A 213 27.80 8.41 4.05
CA GLU A 213 26.57 9.02 3.52
C GLU A 213 26.25 8.55 2.10
N ARG A 214 27.23 8.57 1.19
CA ARG A 214 27.04 8.07 -0.19
C ARG A 214 26.66 6.59 -0.24
N LYS A 215 27.29 5.75 0.58
CA LYS A 215 26.96 4.31 0.65
C LYS A 215 25.54 4.10 1.12
N LEU A 216 25.12 4.82 2.17
CA LEU A 216 23.76 4.74 2.69
C LEU A 216 22.73 5.18 1.63
N ASP A 217 23.00 6.27 0.91
CA ASP A 217 22.10 6.75 -0.14
C ASP A 217 22.02 5.79 -1.34
N LEU A 218 23.15 5.20 -1.75
CA LEU A 218 23.18 4.17 -2.79
C LEU A 218 22.38 2.93 -2.37
N ALA A 219 22.60 2.43 -1.14
CA ALA A 219 21.89 1.28 -0.61
C ALA A 219 20.37 1.55 -0.52
N ARG A 220 19.97 2.76 -0.11
CA ARG A 220 18.56 3.18 -0.10
C ARG A 220 17.95 3.23 -1.49
N ALA A 221 18.67 3.76 -2.49
CA ALA A 221 18.20 3.82 -3.86
C ALA A 221 18.01 2.41 -4.45
N GLN A 222 18.99 1.53 -4.25
CA GLN A 222 18.89 0.12 -4.67
C GLN A 222 17.75 -0.61 -3.97
N MET A 223 17.56 -0.36 -2.67
CA MET A 223 16.47 -0.96 -1.89
C MET A 223 15.09 -0.48 -2.38
N ALA A 224 14.96 0.78 -2.78
CA ALA A 224 13.72 1.31 -3.34
C ALA A 224 13.43 0.69 -4.72
N ASP A 225 14.44 0.62 -5.59
CA ASP A 225 14.33 0.03 -6.93
C ASP A 225 13.91 -1.44 -6.91
N THR A 226 14.50 -2.27 -6.03
CA THR A 226 14.12 -3.68 -5.92
C THR A 226 12.69 -3.88 -5.46
N LEU A 227 12.20 -3.02 -4.54
CA LEU A 227 10.82 -3.08 -4.11
C LEU A 227 9.85 -2.64 -5.22
N ALA A 228 10.21 -1.61 -5.99
CA ALA A 228 9.43 -1.15 -7.13
C ALA A 228 9.29 -2.27 -8.18
N ARG A 229 10.39 -2.95 -8.52
CA ARG A 229 10.38 -4.10 -9.44
C ARG A 229 9.50 -5.24 -8.94
N ALA A 230 9.57 -5.56 -7.64
CA ALA A 230 8.72 -6.57 -7.05
C ALA A 230 7.23 -6.24 -7.18
N VAL A 231 6.83 -5.03 -6.78
CA VAL A 231 5.43 -4.57 -6.86
C VAL A 231 4.94 -4.52 -8.30
N HIS A 232 5.77 -4.04 -9.23
CA HIS A 232 5.44 -4.02 -10.65
C HIS A 232 5.17 -5.43 -11.19
N SER A 233 6.07 -6.38 -10.92
CA SER A 233 5.96 -7.77 -11.36
C SER A 233 4.73 -8.46 -10.79
N LEU A 234 4.44 -8.27 -9.49
CA LEU A 234 3.24 -8.79 -8.83
C LEU A 234 1.95 -8.19 -9.41
N THR A 235 1.96 -6.90 -9.73
CA THR A 235 0.81 -6.21 -10.33
C THR A 235 0.51 -6.77 -11.73
N GLN A 236 1.55 -6.98 -12.54
CA GLN A 236 1.42 -7.60 -13.85
C GLN A 236 0.95 -9.06 -13.75
N ALA A 237 1.55 -9.85 -12.84
CA ALA A 237 1.15 -11.23 -12.60
C ALA A 237 -0.33 -11.34 -12.19
N ALA A 238 -0.78 -10.48 -11.27
CA ALA A 238 -2.18 -10.42 -10.84
C ALA A 238 -3.14 -10.02 -11.97
N ALA A 239 -2.68 -9.18 -12.92
CA ALA A 239 -3.47 -8.79 -14.08
C ALA A 239 -3.58 -9.91 -15.13
N LEU A 240 -2.50 -10.67 -15.34
CA LEU A 240 -2.47 -11.79 -16.29
C LEU A 240 -3.26 -13.02 -15.80
N ALA A 241 -3.28 -13.26 -14.48
CA ALA A 241 -4.00 -14.37 -13.87
C ALA A 241 -4.97 -13.90 -12.76
N PRO A 242 -6.13 -13.31 -13.10
CA PRO A 242 -7.07 -12.78 -12.11
C PRO A 242 -7.60 -13.82 -11.12
N ASP A 243 -7.74 -15.07 -11.57
CA ASP A 243 -8.21 -16.20 -10.76
C ASP A 243 -7.11 -16.76 -9.84
N ALA A 244 -5.83 -16.44 -10.08
CA ALA A 244 -4.73 -16.83 -9.21
C ALA A 244 -4.70 -15.92 -7.97
N GLU A 245 -4.86 -16.52 -6.80
CA GLU A 245 -4.87 -15.78 -5.53
C GLU A 245 -3.46 -15.34 -5.10
N GLU A 246 -2.44 -16.14 -5.44
CA GLU A 246 -1.07 -15.96 -4.95
C GLU A 246 -0.44 -14.61 -5.32
N PRO A 247 -0.47 -14.13 -6.59
CA PRO A 247 0.10 -12.82 -6.95
C PRO A 247 -0.58 -11.66 -6.22
N ARG A 248 -1.92 -11.69 -6.14
CA ARG A 248 -2.71 -10.66 -5.44
C ARG A 248 -2.41 -10.64 -3.95
N ARG A 249 -2.33 -11.82 -3.33
CA ARG A 249 -1.99 -11.97 -1.92
C ARG A 249 -0.59 -11.41 -1.62
N MET A 250 0.42 -11.79 -2.40
CA MET A 250 1.78 -11.27 -2.22
C MET A 250 1.85 -9.76 -2.43
N LEU A 251 1.15 -9.22 -3.44
CA LEU A 251 1.06 -7.78 -3.67
C LEU A 251 0.48 -7.08 -2.44
N CYS A 252 -0.63 -7.59 -1.92
CA CYS A 252 -1.29 -6.98 -0.76
C CYS A 252 -0.47 -7.11 0.52
N ASP A 253 0.24 -8.23 0.75
CA ASP A 253 1.17 -8.38 1.87
C ASP A 253 2.28 -7.31 1.81
N VAL A 254 2.83 -7.01 0.63
CA VAL A 254 3.82 -5.95 0.42
C VAL A 254 3.23 -4.56 0.68
N LEU A 255 2.05 -4.27 0.13
CA LEU A 255 1.36 -2.99 0.32
C LEU A 255 0.98 -2.77 1.80
N MET A 256 0.60 -3.83 2.51
CA MET A 256 0.29 -3.81 3.94
C MET A 256 1.50 -3.43 4.77
N ALA A 257 2.66 -4.01 4.53
CA ALA A 257 3.89 -3.62 5.23
C ALA A 257 4.20 -2.12 5.07
N ARG A 258 3.87 -1.54 3.90
CA ARG A 258 4.07 -0.12 3.61
C ARG A 258 3.00 0.76 4.25
N HIS A 259 1.75 0.28 4.30
CA HIS A 259 0.67 0.89 5.06
C HIS A 259 1.05 1.02 6.54
N ASP A 260 1.52 -0.07 7.15
CA ASP A 260 1.83 -0.11 8.58
C ASP A 260 3.04 0.76 8.93
N LEU A 261 4.07 0.76 8.07
CA LEU A 261 5.19 1.69 8.22
C LEU A 261 4.74 3.17 8.09
N SER A 262 3.75 3.44 7.24
CA SER A 262 3.20 4.80 7.07
C SER A 262 2.37 5.21 8.29
N LEU A 263 1.64 4.28 8.91
CA LEU A 263 0.95 4.50 10.19
C LEU A 263 1.93 4.85 11.30
N LEU A 264 3.01 4.07 11.45
CA LEU A 264 4.07 4.33 12.43
C LEU A 264 4.70 5.71 12.25
N ARG A 265 4.87 6.15 11.00
CA ARG A 265 5.41 7.48 10.65
C ARG A 265 4.38 8.61 10.70
N ARG A 266 3.10 8.29 10.92
CA ARG A 266 1.96 9.23 10.87
C ARG A 266 1.83 9.95 9.52
N ASP A 267 2.22 9.29 8.42
CA ASP A 267 2.06 9.80 7.05
C ASP A 267 0.67 9.46 6.52
N LEU A 268 -0.34 10.21 6.97
CA LEU A 268 -1.75 9.95 6.67
C LEU A 268 -2.05 9.89 5.15
N PRO A 269 -1.48 10.76 4.28
CA PRO A 269 -1.66 10.62 2.84
C PRO A 269 -1.20 9.26 2.29
N LYS A 270 -0.05 8.75 2.74
CA LYS A 270 0.43 7.42 2.31
C LYS A 270 -0.41 6.29 2.89
N VAL A 271 -0.87 6.43 4.14
CA VAL A 271 -1.81 5.46 4.74
C VAL A 271 -3.06 5.32 3.88
N ASP A 272 -3.69 6.43 3.50
CA ASP A 272 -4.88 6.43 2.64
C ASP A 272 -4.58 5.90 1.23
N TYR A 273 -3.40 6.21 0.69
CA TYR A 273 -2.95 5.69 -0.59
C TYR A 273 -2.84 4.17 -0.60
N TYR A 274 -2.08 3.59 0.34
CA TYR A 274 -1.90 2.15 0.44
C TYR A 274 -3.22 1.44 0.75
N ARG A 275 -4.07 2.02 1.61
CA ARG A 275 -5.41 1.51 1.88
C ARG A 275 -6.22 1.30 0.59
N ARG A 276 -6.19 2.26 -0.33
CA ARG A 276 -6.94 2.16 -1.60
C ARG A 276 -6.37 1.10 -2.53
N LEU A 277 -5.03 0.99 -2.62
CA LEU A 277 -4.40 -0.05 -3.43
C LEU A 277 -4.72 -1.45 -2.88
N ILE A 278 -4.66 -1.64 -1.56
CA ILE A 278 -5.03 -2.90 -0.92
C ILE A 278 -6.50 -3.22 -1.21
N ALA A 279 -7.40 -2.24 -1.15
CA ALA A 279 -8.81 -2.46 -1.49
C ALA A 279 -9.05 -2.82 -2.98
N GLN A 280 -8.14 -2.45 -3.89
CA GLN A 280 -8.25 -2.77 -5.32
C GLN A 280 -7.83 -4.22 -5.63
N HIS A 281 -6.85 -4.74 -4.89
CA HIS A 281 -6.24 -6.04 -5.18
C HIS A 281 -6.57 -7.13 -4.14
N GLY A 282 -6.97 -6.70 -2.94
CA GLY A 282 -7.15 -7.52 -1.75
C GLY A 282 -8.38 -8.40 -1.77
N ASP A 283 -8.40 -9.33 -0.81
CA ASP A 283 -9.52 -10.20 -0.48
C ASP A 283 -10.18 -9.74 0.85
N ASP A 284 -11.16 -10.50 1.35
CA ASP A 284 -11.83 -10.20 2.62
C ASP A 284 -10.86 -10.10 3.81
N ARG A 285 -9.76 -10.88 3.80
CA ARG A 285 -8.73 -10.81 4.85
C ARG A 285 -8.04 -9.45 4.83
N HIS A 286 -7.65 -8.96 3.65
CA HIS A 286 -6.97 -7.67 3.52
C HIS A 286 -7.91 -6.49 3.82
N GLU A 287 -9.17 -6.55 3.39
CA GLU A 287 -10.18 -5.56 3.77
C GLU A 287 -10.34 -5.47 5.29
N ARG A 288 -10.49 -6.62 5.94
CA ARG A 288 -10.61 -6.72 7.39
C ARG A 288 -9.36 -6.22 8.11
N LEU A 289 -8.18 -6.55 7.61
CA LEU A 289 -6.91 -6.13 8.19
C LEU A 289 -6.76 -4.59 8.12
N VAL A 290 -7.10 -3.99 6.98
CA VAL A 290 -7.16 -2.54 6.78
C VAL A 290 -8.23 -1.87 7.66
N ALA A 291 -9.39 -2.50 7.82
CA ALA A 291 -10.48 -1.99 8.65
C ALA A 291 -10.21 -2.12 10.16
N GLY A 292 -9.12 -2.79 10.54
CA GLY A 292 -8.81 -3.14 11.93
C GLY A 292 -9.86 -4.11 12.49
N GLU A 293 -10.25 -5.12 11.72
CA GLU A 293 -11.30 -6.08 12.04
C GLU A 293 -10.75 -7.51 12.04
N GLY A 294 -11.11 -8.28 13.07
CA GLY A 294 -10.84 -9.70 13.21
C GLY A 294 -12.13 -10.50 13.37
N GLY A 295 -11.97 -11.81 13.53
CA GLY A 295 -13.07 -12.74 13.69
C GLY A 295 -12.95 -13.53 14.99
N VAL A 296 -14.08 -13.93 15.54
CA VAL A 296 -14.18 -14.77 16.73
C VAL A 296 -15.18 -15.87 16.48
N HIS A 297 -14.75 -17.12 16.67
CA HIS A 297 -15.58 -18.31 16.61
C HIS A 297 -15.57 -18.98 17.98
N VAL A 298 -16.75 -19.19 18.55
CA VAL A 298 -16.91 -19.74 19.89
C VAL A 298 -17.69 -21.04 19.80
N GLU A 299 -17.02 -22.13 20.16
CA GLU A 299 -17.62 -23.43 20.46
C GLU A 299 -17.71 -23.55 21.98
N LEU A 300 -18.89 -23.91 22.50
CA LEU A 300 -19.16 -24.00 23.94
C LEU A 300 -19.79 -25.34 24.28
N HIS A 301 -19.28 -26.02 25.30
CA HIS A 301 -19.87 -27.24 25.83
C HIS A 301 -20.17 -27.12 27.35
N PRO A 302 -21.41 -27.36 27.80
CA PRO A 302 -22.63 -27.56 26.99
C PRO A 302 -23.03 -26.28 26.25
N VAL A 303 -24.00 -26.39 25.35
CA VAL A 303 -24.55 -25.23 24.64
C VAL A 303 -25.14 -24.24 25.64
N GLY A 304 -24.72 -22.99 25.52
CA GLY A 304 -25.10 -21.88 26.38
C GLY A 304 -25.08 -20.57 25.61
N GLU A 305 -25.46 -19.51 26.29
CA GLU A 305 -25.42 -18.14 25.75
C GLU A 305 -24.02 -17.55 25.92
N VAL A 306 -23.62 -16.73 24.94
CA VAL A 306 -22.33 -16.06 24.91
C VAL A 306 -22.53 -14.56 24.76
N VAL A 307 -21.86 -13.80 25.61
CA VAL A 307 -21.84 -12.34 25.59
C VAL A 307 -20.40 -11.86 25.51
N LEU A 308 -20.15 -10.88 24.66
CA LEU A 308 -18.83 -10.30 24.46
C LEU A 308 -18.83 -8.85 24.95
N TYR A 309 -17.81 -8.46 25.70
CA TYR A 309 -17.61 -7.10 26.20
C TYR A 309 -16.30 -6.55 25.63
N PRO A 310 -16.32 -5.44 24.87
CA PRO A 310 -15.08 -4.74 24.52
C PRO A 310 -14.43 -4.24 25.81
N LEU A 311 -13.14 -4.49 26.00
CA LEU A 311 -12.40 -3.94 27.13
C LEU A 311 -11.90 -2.54 26.74
N VAL A 312 -12.37 -1.54 27.48
CA VAL A 312 -11.98 -0.14 27.30
C VAL A 312 -11.05 0.29 28.42
N GLU A 313 -10.06 1.12 28.11
CA GLU A 313 -9.13 1.64 29.10
C GLU A 313 -9.73 2.88 29.78
N GLU A 314 -9.93 2.81 31.10
CA GLU A 314 -10.36 3.93 31.92
C GLU A 314 -9.42 4.05 33.13
N ALA A 315 -8.79 5.22 33.29
CA ALA A 315 -7.81 5.50 34.36
C ALA A 315 -6.69 4.44 34.49
N GLY A 316 -6.19 3.94 33.35
CA GLY A 316 -5.12 2.93 33.30
C GLY A 316 -5.56 1.51 33.65
N ARG A 317 -6.88 1.23 33.64
CA ARG A 317 -7.45 -0.10 33.87
C ARG A 317 -8.37 -0.47 32.73
N LEU A 318 -8.28 -1.73 32.28
CA LEU A 318 -9.24 -2.29 31.34
C LEU A 318 -10.54 -2.66 32.07
N ILE A 319 -11.65 -2.08 31.62
CA ILE A 319 -12.99 -2.38 32.16
C ILE A 319 -13.92 -2.85 31.03
N PRO A 320 -14.90 -3.72 31.33
CA PRO A 320 -15.92 -4.10 30.35
C PRO A 320 -16.79 -2.91 29.92
N GLY A 321 -16.85 -2.65 28.62
CA GLY A 321 -17.73 -1.67 27.99
C GLY A 321 -19.14 -2.23 27.72
N GLU A 322 -19.83 -1.66 26.71
CA GLU A 322 -21.19 -2.09 26.37
C GLU A 322 -21.24 -3.56 25.89
N PRO A 323 -22.11 -4.41 26.47
CA PRO A 323 -22.21 -5.81 26.11
C PRO A 323 -22.78 -6.01 24.70
N ARG A 324 -22.20 -6.96 23.98
CA ARG A 324 -22.73 -7.49 22.73
C ARG A 324 -23.13 -8.95 22.94
N ALA A 325 -24.42 -9.22 23.03
CA ALA A 325 -24.93 -10.58 23.04
C ALA A 325 -24.65 -11.26 21.69
N LEU A 326 -23.92 -12.38 21.72
CA LEU A 326 -23.68 -13.21 20.53
C LEU A 326 -24.78 -14.25 20.34
N GLY A 327 -25.51 -14.55 21.40
CA GLY A 327 -26.57 -15.57 21.43
C GLY A 327 -26.01 -16.94 21.80
N ARG A 328 -26.78 -17.97 21.46
CA ARG A 328 -26.51 -19.36 21.83
C ARG A 328 -25.43 -20.00 20.95
N ALA A 329 -24.38 -20.53 21.57
CA ALA A 329 -23.25 -21.18 20.89
C ALA A 329 -23.66 -22.46 20.11
N PRO A 330 -22.97 -22.81 19.01
CA PRO A 330 -21.79 -22.15 18.45
C PRO A 330 -22.12 -20.82 17.75
N VAL A 331 -21.27 -19.81 17.96
CA VAL A 331 -21.40 -18.47 17.36
C VAL A 331 -20.15 -18.09 16.59
N SER A 332 -20.30 -17.35 15.50
CA SER A 332 -19.20 -16.89 14.66
C SER A 332 -19.44 -15.43 14.24
N LEU A 333 -18.52 -14.56 14.60
CA LEU A 333 -18.44 -13.18 14.13
C LEU A 333 -17.21 -13.04 13.25
N THR A 334 -17.37 -12.65 11.99
CA THR A 334 -16.25 -12.47 11.05
C THR A 334 -15.73 -11.04 10.99
N ARG A 335 -16.54 -10.06 11.43
CA ARG A 335 -16.16 -8.64 11.43
C ARG A 335 -16.41 -8.01 12.80
N LEU A 336 -15.36 -8.02 13.62
CA LEU A 336 -15.32 -7.42 14.95
C LEU A 336 -14.09 -6.53 15.04
N LYS A 337 -14.21 -5.33 15.62
CA LYS A 337 -13.06 -4.42 15.76
C LYS A 337 -11.94 -5.08 16.56
N ALA A 338 -10.71 -4.91 16.11
CA ALA A 338 -9.54 -5.41 16.80
C ALA A 338 -9.40 -4.78 18.18
N GLY A 339 -8.89 -5.56 19.13
CA GLY A 339 -8.72 -5.14 20.50
C GLY A 339 -8.99 -6.24 21.51
N PRO A 340 -8.85 -5.91 22.80
CA PRO A 340 -9.13 -6.83 23.89
C PRO A 340 -10.63 -6.92 24.18
N TYR A 341 -11.12 -8.12 24.43
CA TYR A 341 -12.49 -8.41 24.80
C TYR A 341 -12.52 -9.33 26.02
N LEU A 342 -13.57 -9.20 26.82
CA LEU A 342 -13.96 -10.17 27.82
C LEU A 342 -15.16 -10.96 27.27
N LEU A 343 -15.03 -12.26 27.14
CA LEU A 343 -16.12 -13.17 26.79
C LEU A 343 -16.70 -13.75 28.08
N GLN A 344 -18.02 -13.70 28.22
CA GLN A 344 -18.76 -14.42 29.26
C GLN A 344 -19.69 -15.45 28.61
N ALA A 345 -19.65 -16.66 29.14
CA ALA A 345 -20.50 -17.75 28.70
C ALA A 345 -21.30 -18.33 29.87
N HIS A 346 -22.58 -18.61 29.65
CA HIS A 346 -23.47 -19.13 30.67
C HIS A 346 -24.41 -20.22 30.15
N ALA A 347 -24.68 -21.23 30.99
CA ALA A 347 -25.69 -22.25 30.77
C ALA A 347 -26.32 -22.63 32.12
N GLU A 348 -27.57 -23.07 32.09
CA GLU A 348 -28.30 -23.47 33.30
C GLU A 348 -27.64 -24.69 33.98
N GLY A 349 -27.35 -24.58 35.28
CA GLY A 349 -26.68 -25.62 36.07
C GLY A 349 -25.14 -25.63 35.96
N TYR A 350 -24.55 -24.59 35.37
CA TYR A 350 -23.11 -24.46 35.17
C TYR A 350 -22.59 -23.10 35.67
N GLU A 351 -21.32 -23.06 36.07
CA GLU A 351 -20.60 -21.84 36.44
C GLU A 351 -20.50 -20.88 35.25
N VAL A 352 -20.56 -19.58 35.54
CA VAL A 352 -20.30 -18.54 34.53
C VAL A 352 -18.82 -18.53 34.19
N LEU A 353 -18.50 -18.82 32.94
CA LEU A 353 -17.14 -18.77 32.44
C LEU A 353 -16.80 -17.35 31.98
N SER A 354 -15.64 -16.85 32.38
CA SER A 354 -15.05 -15.60 31.87
C SER A 354 -13.73 -15.89 31.17
N ALA A 355 -13.58 -15.45 29.92
CA ALA A 355 -12.38 -15.67 29.11
C ALA A 355 -11.91 -14.35 28.50
N ALA A 356 -10.61 -14.05 28.60
CA ALA A 356 -10.01 -12.94 27.85
C ALA A 356 -9.82 -13.36 26.38
N VAL A 357 -10.21 -12.50 25.46
CA VAL A 357 -10.13 -12.74 24.02
C VAL A 357 -9.45 -11.56 23.35
N ALA A 358 -8.32 -11.80 22.69
CA ALA A 358 -7.70 -10.82 21.81
C ALA A 358 -8.23 -11.04 20.38
N VAL A 359 -8.71 -9.95 19.77
CA VAL A 359 -9.12 -9.92 18.37
C VAL A 359 -8.05 -9.18 17.59
N ASP A 360 -7.31 -9.91 16.76
CA ASP A 360 -6.28 -9.35 15.91
C ASP A 360 -6.86 -9.01 14.52
N PRO A 361 -6.44 -7.88 13.90
CA PRO A 361 -6.85 -7.54 12.54
C PRO A 361 -6.54 -8.66 11.54
N GLY A 362 -7.53 -9.01 10.70
CA GLY A 362 -7.40 -10.01 9.64
C GLY A 362 -7.19 -11.45 10.13
N ARG A 363 -7.27 -11.73 11.43
CA ARG A 363 -7.21 -13.10 11.98
C ARG A 363 -8.56 -13.54 12.53
N ASP A 364 -8.77 -14.85 12.52
CA ASP A 364 -9.93 -15.51 13.13
C ASP A 364 -9.49 -16.27 14.38
N THR A 365 -9.92 -15.80 15.55
CA THR A 365 -9.68 -16.45 16.84
C THR A 365 -10.74 -17.53 17.05
N ARG A 366 -10.30 -18.78 17.29
CA ARG A 366 -11.20 -19.91 17.57
C ARG A 366 -11.07 -20.33 19.03
N LEU A 367 -12.19 -20.32 19.74
CA LEU A 367 -12.29 -20.65 21.16
C LEU A 367 -13.13 -21.91 21.33
N ARG A 368 -12.57 -22.89 22.03
CA ARG A 368 -13.28 -24.11 22.45
C ARG A 368 -13.38 -24.12 23.95
N LEU A 369 -14.55 -23.71 24.45
CA LEU A 369 -14.78 -23.44 25.85
C LEU A 369 -15.64 -24.53 26.48
N ARG A 370 -15.32 -24.87 27.74
CA ARG A 370 -16.07 -25.84 28.53
C ARG A 370 -16.56 -25.18 29.81
N LEU A 371 -17.86 -25.23 30.05
CA LEU A 371 -18.42 -24.81 31.34
C LEU A 371 -18.26 -25.92 32.36
N LEU A 372 -17.95 -25.54 33.59
CA LEU A 372 -17.90 -26.44 34.74
C LEU A 372 -19.28 -26.48 35.42
N PRO A 373 -19.73 -27.64 35.92
CA PRO A 373 -20.98 -27.72 36.69
C PRO A 373 -20.95 -26.77 37.89
N GLU A 374 -22.11 -26.25 38.26
CA GLU A 374 -22.24 -25.37 39.43
C GLU A 374 -21.69 -26.05 40.70
N GLY A 375 -20.94 -25.29 41.51
CA GLY A 375 -20.28 -25.79 42.71
C GLY A 375 -18.92 -26.45 42.48
N THR A 376 -18.45 -26.57 41.22
CA THR A 376 -17.12 -27.13 40.91
C THR A 376 -16.00 -26.16 41.29
N VAL A 377 -16.22 -24.85 41.13
CA VAL A 377 -15.23 -23.82 41.45
C VAL A 377 -15.45 -23.35 42.89
N GLY A 378 -14.47 -23.61 43.76
CA GLY A 378 -14.54 -23.22 45.17
C GLY A 378 -14.57 -21.69 45.36
N GLN A 379 -15.08 -21.23 46.51
CA GLN A 379 -15.06 -19.81 46.85
C GLN A 379 -13.63 -19.24 46.79
N GLY A 380 -13.48 -18.08 46.16
CA GLY A 380 -12.18 -17.42 46.00
C GLY A 380 -11.33 -17.94 44.84
N TRP A 381 -11.81 -18.92 44.06
CA TRP A 381 -11.14 -19.41 42.86
C TRP A 381 -11.83 -18.90 41.59
N VAL A 382 -11.05 -18.81 40.52
CA VAL A 382 -11.49 -18.45 39.17
C VAL A 382 -11.03 -19.54 38.22
N HIS A 383 -11.94 -20.02 37.38
CA HIS A 383 -11.59 -20.95 36.31
C HIS A 383 -11.02 -20.19 35.11
N ILE A 384 -9.83 -20.59 34.69
CA ILE A 384 -9.18 -20.13 33.46
C ILE A 384 -9.32 -21.24 32.41
N PRO A 385 -10.01 -20.98 31.30
CA PRO A 385 -10.22 -22.00 30.28
C PRO A 385 -8.93 -22.33 29.54
N ALA A 386 -8.85 -23.54 29.01
CA ALA A 386 -7.76 -23.94 28.12
C ALA A 386 -7.66 -22.99 26.91
N GLY A 387 -6.44 -22.70 26.47
CA GLY A 387 -6.19 -21.78 25.37
C GLY A 387 -4.72 -21.49 25.13
N THR A 388 -4.46 -20.66 24.12
CA THR A 388 -3.13 -20.13 23.84
C THR A 388 -2.88 -18.91 24.71
N PHE A 389 -1.80 -18.94 25.48
CA PHE A 389 -1.37 -17.85 26.35
C PHE A 389 -0.05 -17.28 25.83
N VAL A 390 0.06 -15.96 25.87
CA VAL A 390 1.32 -15.25 25.64
C VAL A 390 2.07 -15.17 26.96
N PHE A 391 3.34 -15.53 26.96
CA PHE A 391 4.24 -15.47 28.11
C PHE A 391 5.58 -14.84 27.71
N GLY A 392 6.36 -14.41 28.69
CA GLY A 392 7.67 -13.80 28.47
C GLY A 392 7.61 -12.29 28.19
N ASP A 393 8.78 -11.67 28.16
CA ASP A 393 8.95 -10.25 27.85
C ASP A 393 9.75 -10.14 26.54
N PRO A 394 9.23 -9.44 25.52
CA PRO A 394 9.95 -9.28 24.24
C PRO A 394 11.29 -8.54 24.39
N GLU A 395 11.51 -7.81 25.47
CA GLU A 395 12.78 -7.11 25.77
C GLU A 395 13.72 -7.93 26.67
N ASP A 396 13.22 -8.98 27.34
CA ASP A 396 14.03 -9.84 28.22
C ASP A 396 14.54 -11.09 27.48
N ARG A 397 15.87 -11.19 27.34
CA ARG A 397 16.53 -12.34 26.69
C ARG A 397 16.44 -13.64 27.49
N SER A 398 16.13 -13.58 28.79
CA SER A 398 16.07 -14.76 29.66
C SER A 398 14.75 -15.53 29.56
N VAL A 399 13.65 -14.82 29.32
CA VAL A 399 12.32 -15.39 29.05
C VAL A 399 11.72 -14.68 27.84
N PRO A 400 12.17 -15.03 26.61
CA PRO A 400 11.69 -14.39 25.40
C PRO A 400 10.18 -14.60 25.24
N ALA A 401 9.51 -13.59 24.70
CA ALA A 401 8.08 -13.65 24.42
C ALA A 401 7.74 -14.86 23.51
N GLY A 402 6.71 -15.61 23.90
CA GLY A 402 6.24 -16.78 23.17
C GLY A 402 4.78 -17.11 23.44
N GLU A 403 4.24 -18.03 22.65
CA GLU A 403 2.88 -18.55 22.82
C GLU A 403 2.95 -20.00 23.32
N GLN A 404 2.13 -20.33 24.32
CA GLN A 404 2.00 -21.68 24.84
C GLN A 404 0.54 -22.06 25.04
N ALA A 405 0.17 -23.27 24.59
CA ALA A 405 -1.13 -23.83 24.89
C ALA A 405 -1.14 -24.36 26.34
N LEU A 406 -2.09 -23.86 27.15
CA LEU A 406 -2.34 -24.35 28.50
C LEU A 406 -3.68 -25.09 28.56
N SER A 407 -3.73 -26.13 29.38
CA SER A 407 -4.97 -26.80 29.77
C SER A 407 -5.76 -25.94 30.75
N ASP A 408 -7.03 -26.29 31.00
CA ASP A 408 -7.84 -25.64 32.04
C ASP A 408 -7.15 -25.66 33.40
N PHE A 409 -7.19 -24.54 34.12
CA PHE A 409 -6.68 -24.46 35.49
C PHE A 409 -7.53 -23.51 36.34
N LEU A 410 -7.40 -23.63 37.66
CA LEU A 410 -7.99 -22.70 38.61
C LEU A 410 -6.91 -21.77 39.17
N ILE A 411 -7.23 -20.49 39.32
CA ILE A 411 -6.36 -19.51 39.97
C ILE A 411 -7.11 -18.80 41.09
N GLY A 412 -6.42 -18.45 42.16
CA GLY A 412 -6.98 -17.66 43.24
C GLY A 412 -7.37 -16.26 42.75
N ARG A 413 -8.56 -15.78 43.12
CA ARG A 413 -9.05 -14.44 42.81
C ARG A 413 -8.22 -13.35 43.49
N TYR A 414 -7.66 -13.67 44.65
CA TYR A 414 -6.87 -12.76 45.46
C TYR A 414 -5.43 -13.28 45.56
N PRO A 415 -4.44 -12.37 45.65
CA PRO A 415 -3.07 -12.77 45.93
C PRO A 415 -3.00 -13.62 47.19
N VAL A 416 -2.24 -14.72 47.13
CA VAL A 416 -1.98 -15.57 48.28
C VAL A 416 -1.02 -14.83 49.21
N THR A 417 -1.38 -14.68 50.48
CA THR A 417 -0.49 -14.11 51.48
C THR A 417 0.64 -15.09 51.83
N VAL A 418 1.78 -14.59 52.30
CA VAL A 418 2.90 -15.44 52.75
C VAL A 418 2.45 -16.41 53.87
N ALA A 419 1.51 -15.99 54.71
CA ALA A 419 0.96 -16.81 55.78
C ALA A 419 0.13 -17.99 55.22
N GLU A 420 -0.77 -17.73 54.27
CA GLU A 420 -1.55 -18.77 53.59
C GLU A 420 -0.66 -19.74 52.80
N TYR A 421 0.38 -19.22 52.15
CA TYR A 421 1.37 -20.06 51.47
C TYR A 421 2.14 -20.94 52.45
N GLY A 422 2.55 -20.40 53.60
CA GLY A 422 3.18 -21.18 54.67
C GLY A 422 2.27 -22.29 55.20
N MET A 423 0.99 -21.99 55.45
CA MET A 423 -0.01 -22.99 55.85
C MET A 423 -0.20 -24.09 54.80
N TRP A 424 -0.16 -23.75 53.51
CA TRP A 424 -0.21 -24.74 52.43
C TRP A 424 1.04 -25.62 52.40
N LEU A 425 2.24 -25.03 52.53
CA LEU A 425 3.49 -25.79 52.63
C LEU A 425 3.47 -26.79 53.80
N ASP A 426 2.88 -26.42 54.93
CA ASP A 426 2.70 -27.32 56.08
C ASP A 426 1.77 -28.51 55.77
N THR A 427 0.81 -28.33 54.85
CA THR A 427 -0.07 -29.41 54.37
C THR A 427 0.61 -30.36 53.40
N LEU A 428 1.72 -29.95 52.77
CA LEU A 428 2.53 -30.79 51.89
C LEU A 428 3.50 -31.69 52.67
N SER A 429 3.10 -32.17 53.86
CA SER A 429 3.97 -33.04 54.68
C SER A 429 4.64 -34.14 53.82
N PRO A 430 5.94 -34.42 54.10
CA PRO A 430 6.87 -35.06 53.17
C PRO A 430 6.48 -36.45 52.66
#